data_AF-A0A943G427-F1
#
_entry.id   AF-A0A943G427-F1
#
_cell.length_a   1.000
_cell.length_b   1.000
_cell.length_c   1.000
_cell.angle_alpha   90.00
_cell.angle_beta   90.00
_cell.angle_gamma   90.00
#
_symmetry.space_group_name_H-M   'P 1'
#
loop_
_entity.id
_entity.type
_entity.pdbx_description
1 polymer ?
#
loop_
_entity_poly.entity_id
_entity_poly.type
_entity_poly.pdbx_seq_one_letter_code
_entity_poly.pdbx_strand_id
1 'polypeptide(L)'
;MENKKEILLSYIKANVAPILVDFISGKDLNGAVVVPANVDIKELNGHYDGADFMPPKWLNEILSTNASKILVIDKIDSISKEEQLKFCELLEHRKISTFELPKSCIIIVTANEINKDKISEEIFSLVARI
;
A
#
# COMPACT_ATOMS: atom_id res chain seq x y z
N MET A 1 10.51 -18.88 7.98
CA MET A 1 10.76 -17.45 7.66
C MET A 1 11.53 -17.27 6.36
N GLU A 2 12.62 -18.00 6.10
CA GLU A 2 13.39 -17.88 4.84
C GLU A 2 12.55 -18.12 3.58
N ASN A 3 11.75 -19.20 3.54
CA ASN A 3 10.91 -19.52 2.39
C ASN A 3 9.89 -18.39 2.05
N LYS A 4 9.22 -17.81 3.06
CA LYS A 4 8.29 -16.68 2.87
C LYS A 4 8.99 -15.42 2.31
N LYS A 5 10.23 -15.15 2.73
CA LYS A 5 11.01 -14.00 2.21
C LYS A 5 11.43 -14.23 0.76
N GLU A 6 11.83 -15.44 0.39
CA GLU A 6 12.14 -15.78 -1.01
C GLU A 6 10.91 -15.66 -1.92
N ILE A 7 9.75 -16.12 -1.45
CA ILE A 7 8.48 -15.94 -2.17
C ILE A 7 8.16 -14.44 -2.28
N LEU A 8 8.28 -13.67 -1.20
CA LEU A 8 8.05 -12.22 -1.28
C LEU A 8 8.96 -11.55 -2.32
N LEU A 9 10.25 -11.92 -2.37
CA LEU A 9 11.18 -11.39 -3.37
C LEU A 9 10.78 -11.74 -4.81
N SER A 10 10.21 -12.92 -5.05
CA SER A 10 9.74 -13.29 -6.39
C SER A 10 8.51 -12.47 -6.80
N TYR A 11 7.57 -12.23 -5.89
CA TYR A 11 6.41 -11.37 -6.12
C TYR A 11 6.82 -9.90 -6.31
N ILE A 12 7.76 -9.40 -5.51
CA ILE A 12 8.34 -8.06 -5.67
C ILE A 12 8.97 -7.89 -7.06
N LYS A 13 9.74 -8.89 -7.52
CA LYS A 13 10.35 -8.89 -8.86
C LYS A 13 9.32 -8.94 -9.98
N ALA A 14 8.23 -9.68 -9.78
CA ALA A 14 7.15 -9.79 -10.76
C ALA A 14 6.30 -8.52 -10.84
N ASN A 15 6.06 -7.86 -9.69
CA ASN A 15 5.30 -6.61 -9.55
C ASN A 15 3.92 -6.62 -10.25
N VAL A 16 3.24 -7.77 -10.22
CA VAL A 16 1.97 -8.01 -10.92
C VAL A 16 0.77 -7.48 -10.12
N ALA A 17 0.78 -7.65 -8.80
CA ALA A 17 -0.31 -7.28 -7.91
C ALA A 17 0.23 -6.79 -6.56
N PRO A 18 -0.54 -6.01 -5.80
CA PRO A 18 -0.23 -5.72 -4.40
C PRO A 18 -0.10 -6.99 -3.57
N ILE A 19 0.75 -6.96 -2.53
CA ILE A 19 1.13 -8.17 -1.77
C ILE A 19 0.71 -8.00 -0.30
N LEU A 20 -0.09 -8.91 0.23
CA LEU A 20 -0.49 -8.96 1.64
C LEU A 20 0.37 -9.95 2.43
N VAL A 21 0.97 -9.48 3.52
CA VAL A 21 1.88 -10.24 4.40
C VAL A 21 1.59 -9.99 5.88
N ASP A 22 1.88 -10.97 6.75
CA ASP A 22 1.76 -10.86 8.21
C ASP A 22 3.07 -11.00 8.99
N PHE A 23 4.19 -11.21 8.29
CA PHE A 23 5.48 -11.55 8.89
C PHE A 23 6.52 -10.42 8.82
N ILE A 24 6.13 -9.26 8.26
CA ILE A 24 6.92 -8.03 8.23
C ILE A 24 6.00 -6.82 8.44
N SER A 25 6.58 -5.72 8.89
CA SER A 25 5.96 -4.40 9.00
C SER A 25 6.69 -3.39 8.11
N GLY A 26 6.12 -2.19 7.96
CA GLY A 26 6.77 -1.10 7.23
C GLY A 26 8.15 -0.74 7.78
N LYS A 27 8.42 -0.99 9.07
CA LYS A 27 9.73 -0.74 9.70
C LYS A 27 10.82 -1.71 9.27
N ASP A 28 10.44 -2.88 8.76
CA ASP A 28 11.38 -3.91 8.32
C ASP A 28 11.85 -3.68 6.87
N LEU A 29 11.30 -2.67 6.18
CA LEU A 29 11.55 -2.37 4.77
C LEU A 29 12.27 -1.02 4.61
N ASN A 30 13.60 -1.08 4.59
CA ASN A 30 14.43 0.11 4.38
C ASN A 30 14.13 0.79 3.04
N GLY A 31 13.94 2.11 3.07
CA GLY A 31 13.67 2.92 1.88
C GLY A 31 12.23 2.83 1.35
N ALA A 32 11.34 2.15 2.08
CA ALA A 32 9.92 2.16 1.78
C ALA A 32 9.25 3.47 2.23
N VAL A 33 8.25 3.89 1.46
CA VAL A 33 7.29 4.90 1.91
C VAL A 33 6.20 4.16 2.68
N VAL A 34 6.01 4.51 3.94
CA VAL A 34 5.08 3.81 4.83
C VAL A 34 3.87 4.69 5.10
N VAL A 35 2.70 4.21 4.72
CA VAL A 35 1.40 4.81 5.02
C VAL A 35 0.73 3.94 6.09
N PRO A 36 0.49 4.44 7.31
CA PRO A 36 -0.18 3.66 8.34
C PRO A 36 -1.65 3.47 7.97
N ALA A 37 -2.25 2.31 8.28
CA ALA A 37 -3.64 2.03 7.92
C ALA A 37 -4.63 3.05 8.49
N ASN A 38 -4.37 3.59 9.69
CA ASN A 38 -5.20 4.62 10.33
C ASN A 38 -4.95 6.05 9.81
N VAL A 39 -4.26 6.23 8.68
CA VAL A 39 -4.10 7.54 8.02
C VAL A 39 -5.47 8.20 7.76
N ASP A 40 -5.58 9.50 8.02
CA ASP A 40 -6.80 10.24 7.68
C ASP A 40 -6.99 10.26 6.15
N ILE A 41 -8.22 10.12 5.68
CA ILE A 41 -8.53 10.11 4.24
C ILE A 41 -8.04 11.37 3.51
N LYS A 42 -7.97 12.52 4.20
CA LYS A 42 -7.44 13.78 3.66
C LYS A 42 -5.93 13.76 3.47
N GLU A 43 -5.21 12.96 4.26
CA GLU A 43 -3.76 12.76 4.12
C GLU A 43 -3.43 11.63 3.14
N LEU A 44 -4.35 10.67 2.99
CA LEU A 44 -4.27 9.63 1.97
C LEU A 44 -4.47 10.22 0.56
N ASN A 45 -5.41 11.16 0.42
CA ASN A 45 -5.82 11.73 -0.85
C ASN A 45 -5.10 13.05 -1.19
N GLY A 46 -5.25 13.48 -2.43
CA GLY A 46 -4.85 14.83 -2.83
C GLY A 46 -5.66 15.91 -2.13
N HIS A 47 -5.11 17.11 -2.07
CA HIS A 47 -5.76 18.29 -1.48
C HIS A 47 -5.64 19.47 -2.43
N TYR A 48 -6.55 20.44 -2.31
CA TYR A 48 -6.43 21.69 -3.05
C TYR A 48 -5.50 22.65 -2.31
N ASP A 49 -4.55 23.22 -3.05
CA ASP A 49 -3.76 24.38 -2.66
C ASP A 49 -4.10 25.53 -3.61
N GLY A 50 -5.01 26.41 -3.18
CA GLY A 50 -5.61 27.42 -4.05
C GLY A 50 -6.45 26.80 -5.18
N ALA A 51 -6.03 27.02 -6.43
CA ALA A 51 -6.68 26.46 -7.61
C ALA A 51 -6.07 25.11 -8.05
N ASP A 52 -4.92 24.74 -7.49
CA ASP A 52 -4.18 23.56 -7.90
C ASP A 52 -4.56 22.36 -7.03
N PHE A 53 -4.80 21.22 -7.67
CA PHE A 53 -4.98 19.96 -6.96
C PHE A 53 -3.61 19.30 -6.78
N MET A 54 -3.19 19.13 -5.53
CA MET A 54 -1.88 18.67 -5.14
C MET A 54 -1.92 17.22 -4.65
N PRO A 55 -0.90 16.39 -4.98
CA PRO A 55 -0.80 15.03 -4.49
C PRO A 55 -0.54 14.98 -2.98
N PRO A 56 -0.89 13.89 -2.30
CA PRO A 56 -0.56 13.67 -0.90
C PRO A 56 0.96 13.57 -0.69
N LYS A 57 1.42 13.87 0.53
CA LYS A 57 2.86 13.89 0.87
C LYS A 57 3.57 12.58 0.59
N TRP A 58 2.96 11.45 0.96
CA TRP A 58 3.53 10.12 0.72
C TRP A 58 3.70 9.83 -0.77
N LEU A 59 2.81 10.33 -1.63
CA LEU A 59 2.91 10.12 -3.07
C LEU A 59 4.00 11.01 -3.67
N ASN A 60 4.16 12.24 -3.19
CA ASN A 60 5.30 13.08 -3.56
C ASN A 60 6.63 12.42 -3.21
N GLU A 61 6.72 11.75 -2.06
CA GLU A 61 7.91 10.96 -1.72
C GLU A 61 8.14 9.87 -2.76
N ILE A 62 7.10 9.15 -3.21
CA ILE A 62 7.24 8.14 -4.26
C ILE A 62 7.71 8.78 -5.58
N LEU A 63 7.09 9.89 -5.99
CA LEU A 63 7.34 10.56 -7.27
C LEU A 63 8.67 11.32 -7.32
N SER A 64 9.26 11.66 -6.17
CA SER A 64 10.52 12.42 -6.08
C SER A 64 11.74 11.72 -6.69
N THR A 65 11.64 10.43 -7.02
CA THR A 65 12.76 9.67 -7.60
C THR A 65 12.26 8.73 -8.70
N ASN A 66 13.10 8.50 -9.71
CA ASN A 66 12.81 7.52 -10.77
C ASN A 66 13.13 6.06 -10.38
N ALA A 67 13.63 5.80 -9.16
CA ALA A 67 13.93 4.45 -8.70
C ALA A 67 12.65 3.69 -8.32
N SER A 68 12.66 2.36 -8.45
CA SER A 68 11.59 1.51 -7.90
C SER A 68 11.46 1.76 -6.40
N LYS A 69 10.29 2.19 -5.97
CA LYS A 69 9.95 2.39 -4.56
C LYS A 69 8.96 1.35 -4.09
N ILE A 70 9.04 1.05 -2.81
CA ILE A 70 8.07 0.20 -2.12
C ILE A 70 7.15 1.13 -1.35
N LEU A 71 5.86 1.06 -1.65
CA LEU A 71 4.80 1.63 -0.84
C LEU A 71 4.29 0.55 0.11
N VAL A 72 4.25 0.86 1.41
CA VAL A 72 3.71 -0.04 2.43
C VAL A 72 2.45 0.58 3.03
N ILE A 73 1.33 -0.13 2.94
CA ILE A 73 0.13 0.15 3.76
C ILE A 73 0.25 -0.70 5.02
N ASP A 74 0.61 -0.07 6.14
CA ASP A 74 1.04 -0.79 7.34
C ASP A 74 -0.15 -1.12 8.26
N LYS A 75 -0.28 -2.41 8.60
CA LYS A 75 -1.25 -2.96 9.56
C LYS A 75 -2.71 -2.72 9.20
N ILE A 76 -3.11 -3.15 8.01
CA ILE A 76 -4.47 -2.96 7.48
C ILE A 76 -5.56 -3.54 8.39
N ASP A 77 -5.24 -4.57 9.16
CA ASP A 77 -6.11 -5.24 10.12
C ASP A 77 -6.28 -4.46 11.44
N SER A 78 -5.62 -3.32 11.60
CA SER A 78 -5.75 -2.45 12.78
C SER A 78 -6.93 -1.47 12.72
N ILE A 79 -7.56 -1.36 11.54
CA ILE A 79 -8.72 -0.50 11.29
C ILE A 79 -9.94 -1.36 10.90
N SER A 80 -11.15 -0.77 10.95
CA SER A 80 -12.38 -1.48 10.61
C SER A 80 -12.39 -1.89 9.13
N LYS A 81 -13.12 -2.95 8.78
CA LYS A 81 -13.30 -3.40 7.38
C LYS A 81 -13.83 -2.31 6.46
N GLU A 82 -14.71 -1.45 6.97
CA GLU A 82 -15.24 -0.29 6.25
C GLU A 82 -14.15 0.74 5.98
N GLU A 83 -13.31 1.05 6.98
CA GLU A 83 -12.24 2.02 6.83
C GLU A 83 -11.15 1.52 5.87
N GLN A 84 -10.92 0.21 5.78
CA GLN A 84 -9.96 -0.37 4.84
C GLN A 84 -10.29 -0.05 3.38
N LEU A 85 -11.58 0.14 3.05
CA LEU A 85 -12.04 0.38 1.68
C LEU A 85 -11.49 1.68 1.08
N LYS A 86 -10.99 2.62 1.90
CA LYS A 86 -10.30 3.82 1.42
C LYS A 86 -9.06 3.52 0.57
N PHE A 87 -8.50 2.31 0.69
CA PHE A 87 -7.34 1.87 -0.08
C PHE A 87 -7.70 1.14 -1.38
N CYS A 88 -8.98 0.86 -1.67
CA CYS A 88 -9.37 0.09 -2.86
C CYS A 88 -8.91 0.74 -4.17
N GLU A 89 -9.08 2.05 -4.33
CA GLU A 89 -8.63 2.78 -5.53
C GLU A 89 -7.13 2.57 -5.78
N LEU A 90 -6.33 2.67 -4.72
CA LEU A 90 -4.89 2.50 -4.77
C LEU A 90 -4.48 1.07 -5.11
N LEU A 91 -5.15 0.07 -4.54
CA LEU A 91 -4.83 -1.34 -4.77
C LEU A 91 -5.27 -1.82 -6.15
N GLU A 92 -6.44 -1.39 -6.61
CA GLU A 92 -7.02 -1.82 -7.88
C GLU A 92 -6.45 -1.06 -9.08
N HIS A 93 -6.34 0.26 -8.96
CA HIS A 93 -5.99 1.13 -10.09
C HIS A 93 -4.57 1.70 -10.00
N ARG A 94 -3.84 1.44 -8.90
CA ARG A 94 -2.50 1.99 -8.65
C ARG A 94 -2.47 3.50 -8.82
N LYS A 95 -3.49 4.18 -8.30
CA LYS A 95 -3.60 5.64 -8.32
C LYS A 95 -4.38 6.12 -7.10
N ILE A 96 -4.32 7.42 -6.85
CA ILE A 96 -5.22 8.11 -5.93
C ILE A 96 -5.76 9.34 -6.63
N SER A 97 -7.10 9.40 -6.76
CA SER A 97 -7.78 10.44 -7.51
C SER A 97 -7.27 10.54 -8.96
N THR A 98 -6.57 11.63 -9.30
CA THR A 98 -5.98 11.89 -10.62
C THR A 98 -4.49 11.52 -10.70
N PHE A 99 -3.86 11.12 -9.59
CA PHE A 99 -2.43 10.86 -9.53
C PHE A 99 -2.12 9.38 -9.62
N GLU A 100 -1.42 8.97 -10.68
CA GLU A 100 -0.98 7.60 -10.88
C GLU A 100 0.31 7.28 -10.11
N LEU A 101 0.41 6.05 -9.61
CA LEU A 101 1.68 5.53 -9.11
C LEU A 101 2.58 5.14 -10.29
N PRO A 102 3.91 5.30 -10.17
CA PRO A 102 4.85 4.76 -11.13
C PRO A 102 4.65 3.26 -11.31
N LYS A 103 4.72 2.75 -12.55
CA LYS A 103 4.59 1.32 -12.84
C LYS A 103 5.61 0.46 -12.09
N SER A 104 6.77 1.03 -11.75
CA SER A 104 7.84 0.41 -10.98
C SER A 104 7.60 0.38 -9.46
N CYS A 105 6.57 1.07 -8.96
CA CYS A 105 6.28 1.15 -7.54
C CYS A 105 5.57 -0.11 -7.05
N ILE A 106 6.19 -0.87 -6.15
CA ILE A 106 5.59 -2.07 -5.55
C ILE A 106 4.69 -1.67 -4.39
N ILE A 107 3.53 -2.32 -4.25
CA ILE A 107 2.61 -2.10 -3.12
C ILE A 107 2.63 -3.34 -2.21
N ILE A 108 2.95 -3.13 -0.94
CA ILE A 108 2.89 -4.15 0.11
C ILE A 108 1.86 -3.69 1.13
N VAL A 109 0.96 -4.59 1.50
CA VAL A 109 0.01 -4.42 2.59
C VAL A 109 0.46 -5.33 3.72
N THR A 110 0.65 -4.78 4.91
CA THR A 110 0.99 -5.61 6.08
C THR A 110 -0.23 -5.76 6.99
N ALA A 111 -0.28 -6.86 7.71
CA ALA A 111 -1.25 -7.11 8.77
C ALA A 111 -0.50 -7.64 10.01
N ASN A 112 -1.06 -7.49 11.20
CA ASN A 112 -0.57 -8.24 12.35
C ASN A 112 -0.91 -9.74 12.20
N GLU A 113 -2.08 -10.03 11.62
CA GLU A 113 -2.53 -11.38 11.32
C GLU A 113 -3.44 -11.37 10.08
N ILE A 114 -3.16 -12.23 9.09
CA ILE A 114 -4.05 -12.40 7.94
C ILE A 114 -5.28 -13.20 8.38
N ASN A 115 -6.38 -12.49 8.64
CA ASN A 115 -7.64 -13.08 9.10
C ASN A 115 -8.83 -12.53 8.29
N LYS A 116 -9.69 -13.43 7.79
CA LYS A 116 -10.91 -13.09 7.03
C LYS A 116 -11.93 -12.26 7.83
N ASP A 117 -11.89 -12.36 9.14
CA ASP A 117 -12.79 -11.61 10.02
C ASP A 117 -12.29 -10.19 10.28
N LYS A 118 -10.98 -9.93 10.09
CA LYS A 118 -10.35 -8.62 10.31
C LYS A 118 -10.13 -7.83 9.02
N ILE A 119 -9.87 -8.50 7.90
CA ILE A 119 -9.59 -7.86 6.61
C ILE A 119 -10.82 -8.02 5.69
N SER A 120 -11.21 -6.96 4.98
CA SER A 120 -12.39 -7.01 4.10
C SER A 120 -12.18 -7.95 2.90
N GLU A 121 -13.29 -8.47 2.36
CA GLU A 121 -13.24 -9.37 1.20
C GLU A 121 -12.75 -8.64 -0.06
N GLU A 122 -13.09 -7.35 -0.19
CA GLU A 122 -12.59 -6.46 -1.25
C GLU A 122 -11.08 -6.31 -1.19
N ILE A 123 -10.48 -6.10 0.00
CA ILE A 123 -9.02 -6.04 0.10
C ILE A 123 -8.40 -7.39 -0.28
N PHE A 124 -9.01 -8.51 0.14
CA PHE A 124 -8.51 -9.83 -0.22
C PHE A 124 -8.55 -10.13 -1.71
N SER A 125 -9.52 -9.59 -2.45
CA SER A 125 -9.63 -9.82 -3.90
C SER A 125 -8.58 -9.05 -4.69
N LEU A 126 -8.03 -7.97 -4.12
CA LEU A 126 -7.06 -7.07 -4.75
C LEU A 126 -5.59 -7.42 -4.45
N VAL A 127 -5.31 -8.36 -3.55
CA VAL A 127 -3.96 -8.65 -3.05
C VAL A 127 -3.56 -10.12 -3.23
N ALA A 128 -2.27 -10.36 -3.50
CA ALA A 128 -1.65 -11.68 -3.40
C ALA A 128 -1.18 -11.95 -1.96
N ARG A 129 -1.56 -13.09 -1.38
CA ARG A 129 -1.25 -13.46 0.01
C ARG A 129 -0.03 -14.37 0.13
N ILE A 130 0.83 -14.14 1.13
CA ILE A 130 2.06 -14.93 1.39
C ILE A 130 2.16 -15.36 2.87
#